data_AF-A0A5N7BJ52-F1
#
_entry.id   AF-A0A5N7BJ52-F1
#
_cell.length_a   1.000
_cell.length_b   1.000
_cell.length_c   1.000
_cell.angle_alpha   90.00
_cell.angle_beta   90.00
_cell.angle_gamma   90.00
#
_symmetry.space_group_name_H-M   'P 1'
#
loop_
_entity.id
_entity.type
_entity.pdbx_description
1 polymer ?
#
loop_
_entity_poly.entity_id
_entity_poly.type
_entity_poly.pdbx_seq_one_letter_code
_entity_poly.pdbx_strand_id
1 'polypeptide(L)'
;MTEPPTIHISYLPQELQLHIFDCLDYPSKLAFSQTCKHFRSVLPVRAPSLVREKILYLCDEEAWPGNEDCFACSYCLRLLHSSYFSGGQLRGIRAKLAPERISRVCLDCRYRNCRYKRPKRYNLNPPRLYGPSIHPNPGHGWTSWPARVNPMPVQAPAPLAPAIPWPWNPYPGGSGVPVVSWYHNHRGYFPTWWSWSVPPFPGYNTMWYQYSYFTYWGLWLWWSSSALAMGADGI
;
A
#
# COMPACT_ATOMS: atom_id res chain seq x y z
N MET A 1 -14.37 37.56 14.33
CA MET A 1 -14.54 36.61 13.22
C MET A 1 -15.15 35.36 13.83
N THR A 2 -16.42 35.10 13.56
CA THR A 2 -17.13 33.92 14.07
C THR A 2 -16.76 32.70 13.22
N GLU A 3 -16.29 31.64 13.86
CA GLU A 3 -15.96 30.38 13.19
C GLU A 3 -17.27 29.72 12.70
N PRO A 4 -17.30 29.18 11.47
CA PRO A 4 -18.51 28.53 10.96
C PRO A 4 -18.85 27.29 11.79
N PRO A 5 -20.15 27.02 12.05
CA PRO A 5 -20.56 25.86 12.83
C PRO A 5 -20.13 24.56 12.13
N THR A 6 -19.48 23.66 12.88
CA THR A 6 -19.09 22.34 12.41
C THR A 6 -20.30 21.41 12.37
N ILE A 7 -20.78 21.12 11.17
CA ILE A 7 -21.90 20.17 10.98
C ILE A 7 -21.33 18.75 11.03
N HIS A 8 -21.72 17.99 12.06
CA HIS A 8 -21.32 16.59 12.19
C HIS A 8 -22.16 15.71 11.25
N ILE A 9 -21.51 14.77 10.56
CA ILE A 9 -22.16 13.90 9.55
C ILE A 9 -23.32 13.06 10.14
N SER A 10 -23.30 12.80 11.45
CA SER A 10 -24.38 12.07 12.15
C SER A 10 -25.71 12.83 12.21
N TYR A 11 -25.71 14.15 12.00
CA TYR A 11 -26.93 14.96 11.98
C TYR A 11 -27.64 14.96 10.62
N LEU A 12 -27.01 14.41 9.59
CA LEU A 12 -27.65 14.26 8.28
C LEU A 12 -28.75 13.17 8.35
N PRO A 13 -29.87 13.33 7.64
CA PRO A 13 -30.81 12.25 7.38
C PRO A 13 -30.11 10.98 6.88
N GLN A 14 -30.62 9.81 7.27
CA GLN A 14 -29.99 8.52 6.98
C GLN A 14 -29.81 8.28 5.48
N GLU A 15 -30.76 8.76 4.67
CA GLU A 15 -30.73 8.65 3.21
C GLU A 15 -29.52 9.39 2.62
N LEU A 16 -29.21 10.58 3.13
CA LEU A 16 -28.05 11.35 2.70
C LEU A 16 -26.74 10.71 3.17
N GLN A 17 -26.72 10.13 4.38
CA GLN A 17 -25.56 9.37 4.85
C GLN A 17 -25.27 8.18 3.93
N LEU A 18 -26.30 7.40 3.58
CA LEU A 18 -26.16 6.26 2.67
C LEU A 18 -25.68 6.69 1.28
N HIS A 19 -26.20 7.79 0.72
CA HIS A 19 -25.71 8.34 -0.55
C HIS A 19 -24.23 8.74 -0.51
N ILE A 20 -23.77 9.37 0.58
CA ILE A 20 -22.34 9.70 0.75
C ILE A 20 -21.53 8.40 0.82
N PHE A 21 -22.02 7.42 1.57
CA PHE A 21 -21.34 6.15 1.76
C PHE A 21 -21.26 5.34 0.47
N ASP A 22 -22.26 5.36 -0.39
CA ASP A 22 -22.23 4.66 -1.67
C ASP A 22 -21.10 5.15 -2.60
N CYS A 23 -20.69 6.41 -2.45
CA CYS A 23 -19.57 7.00 -3.17
C CYS A 23 -18.19 6.63 -2.61
N LEU A 24 -18.12 6.00 -1.42
CA LEU A 24 -16.86 5.59 -0.81
C LEU A 24 -16.38 4.24 -1.35
N ASP A 25 -15.06 4.12 -1.52
CA ASP A 25 -14.38 2.86 -1.78
C ASP A 25 -14.42 1.94 -0.56
N TYR A 26 -14.16 0.65 -0.77
CA TYR A 26 -14.23 -0.36 0.30
C TYR A 26 -13.28 -0.05 1.49
N PRO A 27 -11.98 0.30 1.29
CA PRO A 27 -11.11 0.73 2.39
C PRO A 27 -11.72 1.86 3.23
N SER A 28 -12.24 2.91 2.58
CA SER A 28 -12.86 4.03 3.28
C SER A 28 -14.11 3.60 4.06
N LYS A 29 -14.99 2.79 3.47
CA LYS A 29 -16.17 2.23 4.16
C LYS A 29 -15.77 1.43 5.40
N LEU A 30 -14.74 0.59 5.27
CA LEU A 30 -14.22 -0.20 6.38
C LEU A 30 -13.67 0.70 7.48
N ALA A 31 -12.85 1.69 7.14
CA ALA A 31 -12.32 2.65 8.10
C ALA A 31 -13.44 3.42 8.82
N PHE A 32 -14.43 3.95 8.09
CA PHE A 32 -15.59 4.64 8.66
C PHE A 32 -16.40 3.74 9.61
N SER A 33 -16.57 2.46 9.28
CA SER A 33 -17.29 1.52 10.16
C SER A 33 -16.59 1.26 11.49
N GLN A 34 -15.29 1.58 11.59
CA GLN A 34 -14.48 1.39 12.79
C GLN A 34 -14.42 2.65 13.67
N THR A 35 -14.84 3.83 13.18
CA THR A 35 -14.74 5.07 13.96
C THR A 35 -15.87 5.21 15.00
N CYS A 36 -17.09 4.76 14.70
CA CYS A 36 -18.20 4.85 15.66
C CYS A 36 -19.22 3.71 15.53
N LYS A 37 -19.98 3.46 16.62
CA LYS A 37 -21.01 2.42 16.67
C LYS A 37 -22.15 2.68 15.68
N HIS A 38 -22.52 3.94 15.47
CA HIS A 38 -23.58 4.35 14.53
C HIS A 38 -23.23 3.97 13.09
N PHE A 39 -22.05 4.35 12.60
CA PHE A 39 -21.61 3.98 11.25
C PHE A 39 -21.45 2.47 11.10
N ARG A 40 -21.01 1.77 12.14
CA ARG A 40 -20.96 0.30 12.11
C ARG A 40 -22.33 -0.36 11.90
N SER A 41 -23.41 0.24 12.43
CA SER A 41 -24.77 -0.26 12.19
C SER A 41 -25.37 0.17 10.86
N VAL A 42 -25.01 1.36 10.36
CA VAL A 42 -25.59 1.91 9.12
C VAL A 42 -24.85 1.43 7.87
N LEU A 43 -23.54 1.20 7.97
CA LEU A 43 -22.70 0.76 6.85
C LEU A 43 -22.66 -0.77 6.75
N PRO A 44 -23.31 -1.37 5.74
CA PRO A 44 -23.07 -2.78 5.42
C PRO A 44 -21.68 -2.93 4.78
N VAL A 45 -20.65 -3.09 5.60
CA VAL A 45 -19.30 -3.39 5.11
C VAL A 45 -19.22 -4.87 4.75
N ARG A 46 -19.53 -5.18 3.49
CA ARG A 46 -19.39 -6.52 2.95
C ARG A 46 -17.96 -6.74 2.46
N ALA A 47 -17.35 -7.85 2.86
CA ALA A 47 -16.04 -8.23 2.36
C ALA A 47 -16.05 -8.33 0.82
N PRO A 48 -14.98 -7.87 0.14
CA PRO A 48 -14.88 -7.90 -1.31
C PRO A 48 -15.05 -9.33 -1.81
N SER A 49 -16.02 -9.53 -2.69
CA SER A 49 -16.41 -10.86 -3.16
C SER A 49 -15.74 -11.18 -4.50
N LEU A 50 -15.61 -10.16 -5.35
CA LEU A 50 -15.01 -10.28 -6.67
C LEU A 50 -13.48 -10.25 -6.55
N VAL A 51 -12.82 -11.06 -7.38
CA VAL A 51 -11.35 -11.10 -7.47
C VAL A 51 -10.79 -9.70 -7.74
N ARG A 52 -11.44 -8.94 -8.63
CA ARG A 52 -11.04 -7.56 -8.96
C ARG A 52 -11.08 -6.63 -7.76
N GLU A 53 -12.14 -6.71 -6.95
CA GLU A 53 -12.28 -5.89 -5.72
C GLU A 53 -11.17 -6.22 -4.73
N LYS A 54 -10.86 -7.52 -4.54
CA LYS A 54 -9.77 -7.96 -3.66
C LYS A 54 -8.41 -7.43 -4.11
N ILE A 55 -8.14 -7.42 -5.42
CA ILE A 55 -6.88 -6.88 -5.96
C ILE A 55 -6.80 -5.37 -5.74
N LEU A 56 -7.89 -4.64 -6.02
CA LEU A 56 -7.92 -3.20 -5.80
C LEU A 56 -7.66 -2.86 -4.34
N TYR A 57 -8.34 -3.55 -3.41
CA TYR A 57 -8.10 -3.42 -1.98
C TYR A 57 -6.63 -3.62 -1.60
N LEU A 58 -6.02 -4.72 -2.04
CA LEU A 58 -4.61 -5.00 -1.76
C LEU A 58 -3.67 -3.94 -2.37
N CYS A 59 -4.00 -3.43 -3.56
CA CYS A 59 -3.22 -2.36 -4.18
C CYS A 59 -3.33 -1.04 -3.43
N ASP A 60 -4.48 -0.73 -2.82
CA ASP A 60 -4.63 0.46 -1.99
C ASP A 60 -3.91 0.27 -0.64
N GLU A 61 -3.88 -0.96 -0.12
CA GLU A 61 -3.13 -1.35 1.07
C GLU A 61 -1.59 -1.24 0.89
N GLU A 62 -1.08 -1.29 -0.36
CA GLU A 62 0.34 -1.01 -0.67
C GLU A 62 0.78 0.41 -0.29
N ALA A 63 -0.17 1.35 -0.23
CA ALA A 63 0.08 2.75 0.09
C ALA A 63 0.00 3.04 1.59
N TRP A 64 -0.36 2.05 2.41
CA TRP A 64 -0.44 2.23 3.85
C TRP A 64 0.95 2.31 4.50
N PRO A 65 1.12 3.11 5.56
CA PRO A 65 2.36 3.13 6.33
C PRO A 65 2.72 1.73 6.86
N GLY A 66 3.99 1.35 6.77
CA GLY A 66 4.50 0.02 7.13
C GLY A 66 4.45 -1.02 5.99
N ASN A 67 3.80 -0.69 4.87
CA ASN A 67 3.77 -1.54 3.67
C ASN A 67 4.66 -0.99 2.55
N GLU A 68 5.63 -0.11 2.82
CA GLU A 68 6.45 0.59 1.83
C GLU A 68 7.16 -0.37 0.87
N ASP A 69 7.62 -1.52 1.39
CA ASP A 69 8.31 -2.57 0.63
C ASP A 69 7.41 -3.73 0.21
N CYS A 70 6.10 -3.64 0.46
CA CYS A 70 5.12 -4.66 0.11
C CYS A 70 4.33 -4.31 -1.15
N PHE A 71 4.02 -5.32 -1.96
CA PHE A 71 3.39 -5.21 -3.27
C PHE A 71 2.34 -6.31 -3.42
N ALA A 72 1.17 -5.98 -3.97
CA ALA A 72 0.09 -6.93 -4.22
C ALA A 72 0.38 -7.80 -5.44
N CYS A 73 0.05 -9.09 -5.32
CA CYS A 73 0.06 -10.02 -6.43
C CYS A 73 -1.37 -10.37 -6.85
N SER A 74 -1.70 -10.18 -8.13
CA SER A 74 -3.05 -10.40 -8.69
C SER A 74 -3.52 -11.85 -8.71
N TYR A 75 -2.59 -12.81 -8.82
CA TYR A 75 -2.93 -14.24 -8.83
C TYR A 75 -3.03 -14.82 -7.42
N CYS A 76 -1.99 -14.58 -6.63
CA CYS A 76 -1.87 -15.09 -5.28
C CYS A 76 -2.84 -14.38 -4.31
N LEU A 77 -3.36 -13.18 -4.67
CA LEU A 77 -4.25 -12.32 -3.86
C LEU A 77 -3.70 -12.02 -2.47
N ARG A 78 -2.43 -11.62 -2.43
CA ARG A 78 -1.67 -11.32 -1.21
C ARG A 78 -0.73 -10.14 -1.43
N LEU A 79 -0.47 -9.38 -0.36
CA LEU A 79 0.70 -8.50 -0.25
C LEU A 79 1.95 -9.34 0.00
N LEU A 80 3.01 -9.07 -0.75
CA LEU A 80 4.30 -9.76 -0.65
C LEU A 80 5.43 -8.75 -0.68
N HIS A 81 6.55 -9.07 -0.03
CA HIS A 81 7.73 -8.22 -0.03
C HIS A 81 8.30 -8.01 -1.46
N SER A 82 8.94 -6.88 -1.69
CA SER A 82 9.52 -6.43 -2.96
C SER A 82 10.43 -7.48 -3.62
N SER A 83 11.13 -8.28 -2.81
CA SER A 83 12.00 -9.38 -3.26
C SER A 83 11.27 -10.47 -4.06
N TYR A 84 9.94 -10.57 -3.95
CA TYR A 84 9.12 -11.52 -4.70
C TYR A 84 8.69 -10.99 -6.06
N PHE A 85 9.15 -9.81 -6.48
CA PHE A 85 8.80 -9.19 -7.74
C PHE A 85 10.04 -8.84 -8.56
N SER A 86 9.89 -8.84 -9.89
CA SER A 86 10.97 -8.39 -10.76
C SER A 86 11.15 -6.87 -10.69
N GLY A 87 12.38 -6.38 -10.84
CA GLY A 87 12.66 -4.93 -10.79
C GLY A 87 11.82 -4.09 -11.77
N GLY A 88 11.48 -4.63 -12.95
CA GLY A 88 10.59 -3.94 -13.90
C GLY A 88 9.15 -3.78 -13.41
N GLN A 89 8.67 -4.64 -12.51
CA GLN A 89 7.38 -4.48 -11.86
C GLN A 89 7.43 -3.45 -10.71
N LEU A 90 8.60 -3.22 -10.13
CA LEU A 90 8.79 -2.29 -9.02
C LEU A 90 8.92 -0.83 -9.51
N ARG A 91 9.58 -0.60 -10.65
CA ARG A 91 9.97 0.74 -11.12
C ARG A 91 9.33 1.19 -12.45
N GLY A 92 8.32 0.48 -12.95
CA GLY A 92 7.71 0.73 -14.27
C GLY A 92 6.20 0.96 -14.26
N ILE A 93 5.52 0.61 -15.37
CA ILE A 93 4.06 0.75 -15.55
C ILE A 93 3.22 -0.05 -14.54
N ARG A 94 3.87 -0.94 -13.78
CA ARG A 94 3.28 -1.76 -12.71
C ARG A 94 3.76 -1.37 -11.31
N ALA A 95 4.45 -0.24 -11.14
CA ALA A 95 4.80 0.29 -9.82
C ALA A 95 3.56 0.58 -8.96
N LYS A 96 3.72 0.88 -7.67
CA LYS A 96 2.61 1.01 -6.69
C LYS A 96 1.48 1.94 -7.12
N LEU A 97 1.81 3.07 -7.73
CA LEU A 97 0.85 4.08 -8.16
C LEU A 97 0.60 4.06 -9.68
N ALA A 98 1.14 3.06 -10.36
CA ALA A 98 1.05 2.97 -11.81
C ALA A 98 -0.29 2.34 -12.25
N PRO A 99 -0.77 2.64 -13.47
CA PRO A 99 -2.08 2.18 -13.94
C PRO A 99 -2.17 0.65 -14.06
N GLU A 100 -1.08 -0.03 -14.40
CA GLU A 100 -1.09 -1.50 -14.52
C GLU A 100 -0.74 -2.25 -13.23
N ARG A 101 -0.76 -1.59 -12.06
CA ARG A 101 -0.46 -2.23 -10.77
C ARG A 101 -1.30 -3.49 -10.50
N ILE A 102 -2.56 -3.47 -10.92
CA ILE A 102 -3.51 -4.58 -10.78
C ILE A 102 -3.11 -5.85 -11.57
N SER A 103 -2.19 -5.74 -12.52
CA SER A 103 -1.70 -6.85 -13.34
C SER A 103 -0.40 -7.46 -12.80
N ARG A 104 0.12 -6.94 -11.67
CA ARG A 104 1.38 -7.42 -11.09
C ARG A 104 1.25 -8.86 -10.63
N VAL A 105 2.31 -9.64 -10.83
CA VAL A 105 2.38 -11.06 -10.47
C VAL A 105 3.73 -11.32 -9.83
N CYS A 106 3.78 -11.98 -8.67
CA CYS A 106 5.04 -12.36 -8.06
C CYS A 106 5.80 -13.40 -8.90
N LEU A 107 7.08 -13.58 -8.63
CA LEU A 107 7.96 -14.49 -9.34
C LEU A 107 7.45 -15.94 -9.30
N ASP A 108 6.92 -16.39 -8.16
CA ASP A 108 6.35 -17.73 -8.00
C ASP A 108 5.10 -17.93 -8.86
N CYS A 109 4.13 -17.02 -8.75
CA CYS A 109 2.90 -17.06 -9.54
C CYS A 109 3.25 -16.94 -11.06
N ARG A 110 4.28 -16.16 -11.43
CA ARG A 110 4.79 -16.08 -12.82
C ARG A 110 5.39 -17.41 -13.28
N TYR A 111 6.24 -18.05 -12.47
CA TYR A 111 6.87 -19.33 -12.80
C TYR A 111 5.84 -20.45 -13.00
N ARG A 112 4.84 -20.54 -12.11
CA ARG A 112 3.74 -21.52 -12.23
C ARG A 112 2.92 -21.30 -13.50
N ASN A 113 2.58 -20.06 -13.84
CA ASN A 113 1.79 -19.74 -15.03
C ASN A 113 2.56 -19.92 -16.35
N CYS A 114 3.88 -19.74 -16.34
CA CYS A 114 4.72 -20.02 -17.51
C CYS A 114 4.73 -21.50 -17.91
N ARG A 115 4.45 -22.43 -16.99
CA ARG A 115 4.38 -23.87 -17.31
C ARG A 115 3.12 -24.28 -18.07
N TYR A 116 2.01 -23.55 -17.90
CA TYR A 116 0.74 -23.85 -18.57
C TYR A 116 0.61 -23.19 -19.93
N LYS A 117 1.33 -22.09 -20.16
CA LYS A 117 1.57 -21.64 -21.54
C LYS A 117 2.64 -22.55 -22.12
N ARG A 118 2.23 -23.76 -22.56
CA ARG A 118 2.99 -24.51 -23.57
C ARG A 118 3.49 -23.46 -24.55
N PRO A 119 4.80 -23.38 -24.84
CA PRO A 119 5.26 -22.45 -25.86
C PRO A 119 4.36 -22.73 -27.05
N LYS A 120 3.61 -21.70 -27.50
CA LYS A 120 3.12 -21.74 -28.86
C LYS A 120 4.38 -22.07 -29.61
N ARG A 121 4.44 -23.27 -30.19
CA ARG A 121 5.47 -23.61 -31.14
C ARG A 121 5.25 -22.54 -32.20
N TYR A 122 5.89 -21.38 -32.05
CA TYR A 122 6.34 -20.61 -33.19
C TYR A 122 7.01 -21.72 -33.96
N ASN A 123 6.41 -22.08 -35.10
CA ASN A 123 7.06 -22.93 -36.06
C ASN A 123 8.42 -22.27 -36.24
N LEU A 124 9.43 -22.79 -35.53
CA LEU A 124 10.80 -22.79 -35.97
C LEU A 124 10.75 -23.66 -37.22
N ASN A 125 10.08 -23.18 -38.27
CA ASN A 125 10.69 -23.22 -39.57
C ASN A 125 11.93 -22.38 -39.34
N PRO A 126 13.12 -22.98 -39.16
CA PRO A 126 14.33 -22.20 -39.27
C PRO A 126 14.18 -21.41 -40.57
N PRO A 127 14.41 -20.09 -40.59
CA PRO A 127 14.53 -19.41 -41.86
C PRO A 127 15.50 -20.25 -42.67
N ARG A 128 15.07 -20.71 -43.86
CA ARG A 128 15.94 -21.39 -44.81
C ARG A 128 17.04 -20.39 -45.16
N LEU A 129 18.09 -20.35 -44.34
CA LEU A 129 19.36 -19.69 -44.60
C LEU A 129 20.15 -20.61 -45.53
N TYR A 130 19.63 -20.77 -46.73
CA TYR A 130 20.41 -21.07 -47.92
C TYR A 130 20.02 -20.02 -48.96
N GLY A 131 20.44 -18.78 -48.68
CA GLY A 131 20.73 -17.79 -49.69
C GLY A 131 22.25 -17.79 -49.91
N PRO A 132 22.73 -17.66 -51.16
CA PRO A 132 24.12 -17.88 -51.51
C PRO A 132 25.08 -16.91 -50.81
N SER A 133 26.24 -17.44 -50.41
CA SER A 133 27.37 -16.72 -49.83
C SER A 133 27.76 -15.51 -50.69
N ILE A 134 27.40 -14.31 -50.24
CA ILE A 134 28.01 -13.08 -50.74
C ILE A 134 29.19 -12.77 -49.82
N HIS A 135 30.38 -12.85 -50.40
CA HIS A 135 31.64 -12.47 -49.77
C HIS A 135 31.59 -11.00 -49.26
N PRO A 136 32.12 -10.69 -48.07
CA PRO A 136 32.24 -9.32 -47.63
C PRO A 136 33.32 -8.59 -48.43
N ASN A 137 32.93 -7.48 -49.05
CA ASN A 137 33.80 -6.50 -49.68
C ASN A 137 34.47 -5.65 -48.58
N PRO A 138 35.80 -5.59 -48.46
CA PRO A 138 36.50 -4.78 -47.46
C PRO A 138 36.65 -3.36 -48.01
N GLY A 139 35.64 -2.54 -47.85
CA GLY A 139 35.72 -1.15 -48.27
C GLY A 139 34.50 -0.37 -47.83
N HIS A 140 34.75 0.83 -47.33
CA HIS A 140 33.79 1.87 -46.97
C HIS A 140 33.35 1.89 -45.49
N GLY A 141 34.09 2.72 -44.74
CA GLY A 141 33.44 3.84 -44.08
C GLY A 141 32.94 3.56 -42.68
N TRP A 142 33.84 3.68 -41.71
CA TRP A 142 33.47 4.01 -40.34
C TRP A 142 32.74 5.36 -40.36
N THR A 143 31.40 5.34 -40.40
CA THR A 143 30.62 6.51 -40.01
C THR A 143 30.76 6.67 -38.50
N SER A 144 31.28 7.84 -38.16
CA SER A 144 31.52 8.33 -36.82
C SER A 144 30.29 8.16 -35.93
N TRP A 145 30.53 7.68 -34.72
CA TRP A 145 29.57 7.76 -33.62
C TRP A 145 29.26 9.25 -33.37
N PRO A 146 27.98 9.64 -33.21
CA PRO A 146 27.65 11.01 -32.84
C PRO A 146 28.29 11.34 -31.49
N ALA A 147 28.88 12.53 -31.44
CA ALA A 147 29.60 13.07 -30.30
C ALA A 147 28.81 12.93 -29.00
N ARG A 148 29.52 12.51 -27.94
CA ARG A 148 29.03 12.51 -26.57
C ARG A 148 28.45 13.88 -26.24
N VAL A 149 27.16 13.91 -25.92
CA VAL A 149 26.53 15.08 -25.31
C VAL A 149 27.19 15.26 -23.94
N ASN A 150 27.83 16.41 -23.72
CA ASN A 150 28.41 16.76 -22.43
C ASN A 150 27.32 16.68 -21.36
N PRO A 151 27.56 15.99 -20.22
CA PRO A 151 26.62 16.01 -19.11
C PRO A 151 26.44 17.45 -18.62
N MET A 152 25.19 17.88 -18.48
CA MET A 152 24.86 19.17 -17.88
C MET A 152 25.50 19.29 -16.48
N PRO A 153 25.96 20.48 -16.08
CA PRO A 153 26.45 20.71 -14.73
C PRO A 153 25.31 20.45 -13.74
N VAL A 154 25.50 19.44 -12.90
CA VAL A 154 24.65 19.18 -11.73
C VAL A 154 24.80 20.37 -10.80
N GLN A 155 23.76 21.20 -10.69
CA GLN A 155 23.68 22.24 -9.67
C GLN A 155 23.74 21.59 -8.29
N ALA A 156 24.69 22.03 -7.47
CA ALA A 156 24.80 21.61 -6.09
C ALA A 156 23.47 21.90 -5.36
N PRO A 157 22.97 20.98 -4.53
CA PRO A 157 21.76 21.22 -3.75
C PRO A 157 21.97 22.43 -2.85
N ALA A 158 20.95 23.30 -2.82
CA ALA A 158 20.91 24.45 -1.92
C ALA A 158 21.17 24.02 -0.47
N PRO A 159 21.89 24.84 0.33
CA PRO A 159 22.14 24.54 1.72
C PRO A 159 20.82 24.38 2.48
N LEU A 160 20.72 23.27 3.22
CA LEU A 160 19.61 22.98 4.11
C LEU A 160 19.39 24.16 5.06
N ALA A 161 18.15 24.63 5.14
CA ALA A 161 17.73 25.62 6.12
C ALA A 161 18.11 25.16 7.54
N PRO A 162 18.53 26.08 8.44
CA PRO A 162 18.90 25.72 9.79
C PRO A 162 17.72 25.04 10.50
N ALA A 163 18.00 23.91 11.13
CA ALA A 163 17.04 23.15 11.92
C ALA A 163 16.42 24.07 12.98
N ILE A 164 15.10 24.24 12.90
CA ILE A 164 14.33 24.93 13.93
C ILE A 164 14.41 24.03 15.18
N PRO A 165 14.92 24.53 16.32
CA PRO A 165 14.94 23.76 17.56
C PRO A 165 13.48 23.52 18.00
N TRP A 166 13.14 22.23 18.16
CA TRP A 166 11.88 21.81 18.74
C TRP A 166 11.68 22.46 20.11
N PRO A 167 10.48 22.99 20.42
CA PRO A 167 10.23 23.55 21.73
C PRO A 167 10.34 22.45 22.80
N TRP A 168 11.04 22.82 23.87
CA TRP A 168 11.28 22.03 25.06
C TRP A 168 9.98 21.43 25.63
N ASN A 169 10.02 20.14 25.94
CA ASN A 169 8.97 19.42 26.64
C ASN A 169 9.09 19.72 28.15
N PRO A 170 8.15 20.46 28.79
CA PRO A 170 8.26 20.79 30.19
C PRO A 170 7.35 19.84 30.98
N TYR A 171 7.85 18.67 31.35
CA TYR A 171 7.25 17.92 32.46
C TYR A 171 8.33 17.41 33.40
N PRO A 172 8.48 18.03 34.59
CA PRO A 172 9.18 17.42 35.71
C PRO A 172 8.29 16.32 36.30
N GLY A 173 8.93 15.27 36.78
CA GLY A 173 8.29 14.00 37.08
C GLY A 173 7.38 13.98 38.32
N GLY A 174 6.74 12.82 38.46
CA GLY A 174 6.37 12.27 39.76
C GLY A 174 4.88 12.29 40.08
N SER A 175 4.23 11.14 39.94
CA SER A 175 3.89 10.27 41.08
C SER A 175 2.89 9.22 40.61
N GLY A 176 3.19 7.96 40.93
CA GLY A 176 2.38 6.82 40.55
C GLY A 176 1.01 6.88 41.21
N VAL A 177 -0.02 6.89 40.37
CA VAL A 177 -1.36 6.44 40.74
C VAL A 177 -1.65 5.24 39.83
N PRO A 178 -2.00 4.06 40.37
CA PRO A 178 -2.41 2.95 39.53
C PRO A 178 -3.77 3.32 38.93
N VAL A 179 -3.78 3.74 37.67
CA VAL A 179 -5.00 3.75 36.86
C VAL A 179 -5.39 2.29 36.67
N VAL A 180 -6.36 1.85 37.47
CA VAL A 180 -7.06 0.58 37.28
C VAL A 180 -7.78 0.68 35.95
N SER A 181 -7.13 0.18 34.91
CA SER A 181 -7.66 0.08 33.55
C SER A 181 -8.82 -0.91 33.54
N TRP A 182 -10.04 -0.37 33.45
CA TRP A 182 -11.31 -1.09 33.39
C TRP A 182 -11.58 -1.79 32.05
N TYR A 183 -10.57 -2.02 31.20
CA TYR A 183 -10.74 -2.70 29.91
C TYR A 183 -9.71 -3.82 29.74
N HIS A 184 -9.90 -4.86 30.54
CA HIS A 184 -9.22 -6.15 30.41
C HIS A 184 -10.23 -7.28 30.21
N ASN A 185 -11.16 -7.18 29.24
CA ASN A 185 -11.86 -8.37 28.74
C ASN A 185 -12.62 -8.27 27.41
N HIS A 186 -12.09 -7.54 26.43
CA HIS A 186 -12.53 -7.72 25.05
C HIS A 186 -11.36 -8.19 24.20
N ARG A 187 -11.09 -9.51 24.25
CA ARG A 187 -10.56 -10.24 23.10
C ARG A 187 -11.53 -10.03 21.96
N GLY A 188 -11.36 -8.94 21.22
CA GLY A 188 -12.05 -8.71 19.97
C GLY A 188 -11.70 -9.87 19.06
N TYR A 189 -12.66 -10.78 18.88
CA TYR A 189 -12.71 -11.67 17.74
C TYR A 189 -12.60 -10.76 16.51
N PHE A 190 -11.40 -10.70 15.92
CA PHE A 190 -11.31 -10.30 14.53
C PHE A 190 -12.22 -11.25 13.74
N PRO A 191 -13.02 -10.75 12.80
CA PRO A 191 -13.78 -11.62 11.92
C PRO A 191 -12.78 -12.57 11.24
N THR A 192 -12.81 -13.86 11.58
CA THR A 192 -11.91 -14.94 11.13
C THR A 192 -12.04 -15.28 9.63
N TRP A 193 -12.65 -14.41 8.84
CA TRP A 193 -12.95 -14.65 7.42
C TRP A 193 -11.70 -14.50 6.53
N TRP A 194 -10.61 -13.96 7.08
CA TRP A 194 -9.24 -14.12 6.57
C TRP A 194 -8.42 -14.99 7.53
N SER A 195 -8.90 -16.20 7.82
CA SER A 195 -8.05 -17.20 8.48
C SER A 195 -6.98 -17.64 7.49
N TRP A 196 -5.82 -17.01 7.56
CA TRP A 196 -4.60 -17.44 6.91
C TRP A 196 -4.28 -18.85 7.39
N SER A 197 -4.67 -19.85 6.61
CA SER A 197 -3.98 -21.13 6.65
C SER A 197 -2.61 -20.88 6.03
N VAL A 198 -1.64 -20.48 6.86
CA VAL A 198 -0.24 -20.53 6.51
C VAL A 198 0.07 -22.03 6.36
N PRO A 199 0.37 -22.56 5.17
CA PRO A 199 0.84 -23.93 5.09
C PRO A 199 2.15 -24.01 5.90
N PRO A 200 2.33 -25.04 6.76
CA PRO A 200 3.58 -25.21 7.47
C PRO A 200 4.70 -25.43 6.44
N PHE A 201 5.57 -24.44 6.28
CA PHE A 201 6.84 -24.64 5.60
C PHE A 201 7.85 -25.18 6.62
N PRO A 202 8.52 -26.31 6.35
CA PRO A 202 9.58 -26.79 7.20
C PRO A 202 10.82 -25.90 7.01
N GLY A 203 11.32 -25.28 8.08
CA GLY A 203 12.73 -24.87 8.14
C GLY A 203 13.07 -23.43 8.52
N TYR A 204 12.15 -22.56 8.95
CA TYR A 204 12.52 -21.24 9.47
C TYR A 204 11.78 -20.91 10.77
N ASN A 205 12.55 -20.54 11.80
CA ASN A 205 12.06 -20.11 13.10
C ASN A 205 11.18 -18.85 12.94
N THR A 206 9.88 -18.99 13.21
CA THR A 206 8.92 -17.90 13.33
C THR A 206 8.98 -17.30 14.73
N MET A 207 9.87 -16.34 14.93
CA MET A 207 9.69 -15.27 15.92
C MET A 207 9.87 -13.96 15.16
N TRP A 208 9.12 -12.93 15.55
CA TRP A 208 8.98 -11.61 14.92
C TRP A 208 7.90 -11.53 13.84
N TYR A 209 6.72 -11.06 14.26
CA TYR A 209 5.78 -10.14 13.59
C TYR A 209 4.41 -10.28 14.27
N GLN A 210 4.33 -9.86 15.54
CA GLN A 210 3.05 -9.75 16.25
C GLN A 210 2.84 -8.40 16.95
N TYR A 211 3.75 -7.44 16.73
CA TYR A 211 3.71 -6.12 17.37
C TYR A 211 4.00 -5.01 16.35
N SER A 212 3.04 -4.65 15.51
CA SER A 212 3.06 -3.37 14.76
C SER A 212 1.70 -2.86 14.27
N TYR A 213 0.57 -3.53 14.56
CA TYR A 213 -0.75 -3.06 14.10
C TYR A 213 -1.54 -2.23 15.12
N PHE A 214 -1.12 -2.19 16.39
CA PHE A 214 -1.89 -1.55 17.47
C PHE A 214 -1.44 -0.13 17.84
N THR A 215 -0.25 0.31 17.44
CA THR A 215 0.25 1.64 17.82
C THR A 215 -0.22 2.76 16.88
N TYR A 216 -0.46 2.47 15.60
CA TYR A 216 -0.71 3.52 14.61
C TYR A 216 -2.18 3.94 14.44
N TRP A 217 -3.15 3.04 14.60
CA TRP A 217 -4.56 3.45 14.75
C TRP A 217 -4.80 4.15 16.09
N GLY A 218 -4.05 3.79 17.12
CA GLY A 218 -4.01 4.52 18.40
C GLY A 218 -3.54 5.96 18.22
N LEU A 219 -2.50 6.22 17.41
CA LEU A 219 -2.00 7.58 17.14
C LEU A 219 -2.97 8.43 16.28
N TRP A 220 -3.64 7.83 15.30
CA TRP A 220 -4.64 8.56 14.48
C TRP A 220 -5.91 8.91 15.29
N LEU A 221 -6.38 7.99 16.14
CA LEU A 221 -7.47 8.26 17.10
C LEU A 221 -7.03 9.21 18.22
N TRP A 222 -5.79 9.14 18.71
CA TRP A 222 -5.27 10.05 19.75
C TRP A 222 -5.10 11.49 19.24
N TRP A 223 -4.70 11.67 17.98
CA TRP A 223 -4.67 12.99 17.35
C TRP A 223 -6.08 13.57 17.20
N SER A 224 -7.06 12.73 16.87
CA SER A 224 -8.48 13.12 16.78
C SER A 224 -9.10 13.46 18.15
N SER A 225 -8.71 12.75 19.22
CA SER A 225 -9.18 13.03 20.59
C SER A 225 -8.49 14.26 21.23
N SER A 226 -7.24 14.56 20.87
CA SER A 226 -6.52 15.72 21.40
C SER A 226 -7.06 17.05 20.85
N ALA A 227 -7.60 17.04 19.64
CA ALA A 227 -8.30 18.20 19.06
C ALA A 227 -9.64 18.53 19.77
N LEU A 228 -10.27 17.55 20.42
CA LEU A 228 -11.52 17.73 21.16
C LEU A 228 -11.32 18.18 22.61
N ALA A 229 -10.13 17.99 23.19
CA ALA A 229 -9.84 18.31 24.58
C ALA A 229 -9.36 19.76 24.82
N MET A 230 -9.07 20.53 23.77
CA MET A 230 -8.58 21.92 23.90
C MET A 230 -9.69 23.01 23.79
N GLY A 231 -10.96 22.63 23.82
CA GLY A 231 -12.09 23.55 23.60
C GLY A 231 -13.02 23.77 24.80
N ALA A 232 -12.65 23.39 26.02
CA ALA A 232 -13.59 23.31 27.15
C ALA A 232 -13.22 24.15 28.40
N ASP A 233 -12.44 25.23 28.25
CA ASP A 233 -12.23 26.21 29.34
C ASP A 233 -12.64 27.60 28.86
N GLY A 234 -13.86 28.03 29.20
CA GLY A 234 -14.35 29.37 28.88
C GLY A 234 -15.84 29.59 29.06
N ILE A 235 -16.36 29.38 30.28
CA ILE A 235 -17.51 30.12 30.82
C ILE A 235 -17.12 30.62 32.21
#